data_AF-A0A1Q4WX20-F1
#
_entry.id   AF-A0A1Q4WX20-F1
#
_cell.length_a   1.000
_cell.length_b   1.000
_cell.length_c   1.000
_cell.angle_alpha   90.00
_cell.angle_beta   90.00
_cell.angle_gamma   90.00
#
_symmetry.space_group_name_H-M   'P 1'
#
loop_
_entity.id
_entity.type
_entity.pdbx_description
1 polymer ?
#
loop_
_entity_poly.entity_id
_entity_poly.type
_entity_poly.pdbx_seq_one_letter_code
_entity_poly.pdbx_strand_id
1 'polypeptide(L)'
;MLAFRRSRLLGSLALALLVPLLAACLPTGGHVGAVATGHFTARHQFPVLVVAWCGDAAPRRIDLVGGGQRIHLTATREFDGHRMEVDLAAPGDDWRITDDHGDQVYRLVPLSEREEYVVGVGSGEAGPGEETEYDIGTVVFTTGALAGDEGVYTRAQGASEAEFAPREDFPPEC
;
A
#
# COMPACT_ATOMS: atom_id res chain seq x y z
N MET A 1 -8.90 4.47 67.12
CA MET A 1 -7.64 4.98 66.56
C MET A 1 -7.55 4.52 65.11
N LEU A 2 -7.47 5.50 64.20
CA LEU A 2 -7.03 5.47 62.80
C LEU A 2 -5.74 4.64 62.61
N ALA A 3 -5.34 4.09 61.46
CA ALA A 3 -5.80 4.17 60.07
C ALA A 3 -5.03 3.14 59.21
N PHE A 4 -5.61 2.86 58.03
CA PHE A 4 -4.96 2.73 56.71
C PHE A 4 -3.71 1.83 56.54
N ARG A 5 -3.86 0.81 55.67
CA ARG A 5 -2.94 0.55 54.54
C ARG A 5 -3.49 -0.55 53.64
N ARG A 6 -4.41 -0.21 52.74
CA ARG A 6 -4.69 -0.97 51.51
C ARG A 6 -5.01 0.04 50.42
N SER A 7 -4.21 0.03 49.35
CA SER A 7 -4.45 0.64 48.02
C SER A 7 -3.22 1.39 47.52
N ARG A 8 -2.21 0.68 47.02
CA ARG A 8 -1.19 1.24 46.09
C ARG A 8 -0.66 0.22 45.08
N LEU A 9 -1.40 -0.85 44.76
CA LEU A 9 -0.92 -1.87 43.81
C LEU A 9 -1.86 -2.12 42.61
N LEU A 10 -3.04 -1.50 42.57
CA LEU A 10 -4.00 -1.65 41.46
C LEU A 10 -3.86 -0.59 40.35
N GLY A 11 -3.05 0.45 40.55
CA GLY A 11 -2.91 1.55 39.57
C GLY A 11 -1.97 1.25 38.40
N SER A 12 -1.08 0.24 38.52
CA SER A 12 0.02 0.05 37.56
C SER A 12 -0.27 -0.97 36.47
N LEU A 13 -1.33 -1.78 36.60
CA LEU A 13 -1.70 -2.80 35.60
C LEU A 13 -2.60 -2.26 34.47
N ALA A 14 -3.30 -1.15 34.70
CA ALA A 14 -4.14 -0.54 33.68
C ALA A 14 -3.35 0.22 32.60
N LEU A 15 -2.16 0.73 32.94
CA LEU A 15 -1.34 1.51 32.00
C LEU A 15 -0.64 0.64 30.95
N ALA A 16 -0.35 -0.63 31.25
CA ALA A 16 0.34 -1.54 30.34
C ALA A 16 -0.55 -2.06 29.20
N LEU A 17 -1.88 -2.06 29.39
CA LEU A 17 -2.86 -2.52 28.39
C LEU A 17 -3.23 -1.45 27.35
N LEU A 18 -2.79 -0.20 27.52
CA LEU A 18 -2.99 0.88 26.56
C LEU A 18 -1.81 1.06 25.59
N VAL A 19 -0.64 0.50 25.91
CA VAL A 19 0.56 0.59 25.04
C VAL A 19 0.44 -0.19 23.72
N PRO A 20 -0.22 -1.37 23.62
CA PRO A 20 -0.27 -2.08 22.33
C PRO A 20 -1.24 -1.47 21.32
N LEU A 21 -2.08 -0.51 21.73
CA LEU A 21 -2.99 0.22 20.83
C LEU A 21 -2.30 1.42 20.15
N LEU A 22 -1.12 1.84 20.61
CA LEU A 22 -0.33 2.91 20.00
C LEU A 22 0.65 2.40 18.93
N ALA A 23 0.57 1.12 18.56
CA ALA A 23 1.35 0.54 17.47
C ALA A 23 0.77 0.81 16.07
N ALA A 24 -0.18 1.75 15.94
CA ALA A 24 -0.90 1.99 14.69
C ALA A 24 -0.08 2.77 13.63
N CYS A 25 1.00 3.45 14.02
CA CYS A 25 1.92 4.05 13.05
C CYS A 25 3.36 3.97 13.55
N LEU A 26 4.13 3.02 13.00
CA LEU A 26 5.58 3.14 13.02
C LEU A 26 5.95 4.38 12.18
N PRO A 27 6.96 5.18 12.57
CA PRO A 27 7.38 6.41 11.86
C PRO A 27 7.88 6.17 10.43
N THR A 28 8.02 4.89 10.06
CA THR A 28 8.33 4.36 8.74
C THR A 28 7.35 3.20 8.52
N GLY A 29 6.48 3.32 7.52
CA GLY A 29 5.48 2.30 7.22
C GLY A 29 4.21 2.87 6.60
N GLY A 30 3.31 1.96 6.22
CA GLY A 30 2.04 2.31 5.62
C GLY A 30 1.25 1.08 5.23
N HIS A 31 0.16 1.33 4.51
CA HIS A 31 -0.65 0.30 3.90
C HIS A 31 -0.81 0.59 2.41
N VAL A 32 -0.67 -0.47 1.63
CA VAL A 32 -0.93 -0.44 0.20
C VAL A 32 -2.05 -1.42 -0.08
N GLY A 33 -3.03 -0.96 -0.84
CA GLY A 33 -4.18 -1.74 -1.22
C GLY A 33 -4.50 -1.54 -2.70
N ALA A 34 -5.03 -2.58 -3.33
CA ALA A 34 -5.51 -2.53 -4.70
C ALA A 34 -7.04 -2.54 -4.73
N VAL A 35 -7.63 -1.56 -5.41
CA VAL A 35 -9.09 -1.39 -5.56
C VAL A 35 -9.46 -1.52 -7.03
N ALA A 36 -10.43 -2.37 -7.32
CA ALA A 36 -11.13 -2.30 -8.59
C ALA A 36 -12.14 -1.14 -8.53
N THR A 37 -11.79 0.01 -9.10
CA THR A 37 -12.78 1.06 -9.35
C THR A 37 -13.61 0.63 -10.56
N GLY A 38 -14.92 0.52 -10.37
CA GLY A 38 -15.81 -0.12 -11.32
C GLY A 38 -15.75 0.52 -12.70
N HIS A 39 -15.07 -0.14 -13.63
CA HIS A 39 -15.26 -0.26 -15.09
C HIS A 39 -14.47 -1.48 -15.62
N PHE A 40 -14.31 -2.51 -14.77
CA PHE A 40 -13.56 -3.75 -15.08
C PHE A 40 -14.28 -4.70 -16.05
N THR A 41 -15.21 -4.20 -16.87
CA THR A 41 -15.95 -4.99 -17.86
C THR A 41 -15.04 -5.62 -18.93
N ALA A 42 -13.76 -5.24 -18.97
CA ALA A 42 -12.80 -5.67 -19.98
C ALA A 42 -11.71 -6.65 -19.52
N ARG A 43 -11.67 -7.13 -18.25
CA ARG A 43 -10.70 -8.15 -17.75
C ARG A 43 -9.20 -7.85 -17.96
N HIS A 44 -8.85 -6.65 -18.40
CA HIS A 44 -7.48 -6.27 -18.79
C HIS A 44 -7.16 -4.82 -18.43
N GLN A 45 -7.61 -4.34 -17.28
CA GLN A 45 -7.17 -3.05 -16.73
C GLN A 45 -6.45 -3.30 -15.41
N PHE A 46 -5.48 -2.44 -15.08
CA PHE A 46 -4.89 -2.46 -13.75
C PHE A 46 -5.82 -1.76 -12.74
N PRO A 47 -5.74 -2.12 -11.45
CA PRO A 47 -6.54 -1.48 -10.42
C PRO A 47 -6.06 -0.06 -10.11
N VAL A 48 -6.88 0.66 -9.34
CA VAL A 48 -6.41 1.84 -8.61
C VAL A 48 -5.72 1.36 -7.35
N LEU A 49 -4.50 1.82 -7.13
CA LEU A 49 -3.81 1.64 -5.85
C LEU A 49 -4.28 2.72 -4.88
N VAL A 50 -4.58 2.30 -3.65
CA VAL A 50 -4.74 3.20 -2.52
C VAL A 50 -3.51 3.01 -1.64
N VAL A 51 -2.78 4.09 -1.41
CA VAL A 51 -1.59 4.10 -0.56
C VAL A 51 -1.86 5.04 0.61
N ALA A 52 -1.66 4.55 1.82
CA ALA A 52 -1.67 5.35 3.04
C ALA A 52 -0.34 5.15 3.77
N TRP A 53 0.24 6.21 4.32
CA TRP A 53 1.58 6.15 4.94
C TRP A 53 1.61 6.88 6.27
N CYS A 54 2.40 6.33 7.19
CA CYS A 54 2.66 6.88 8.51
C CYS A 54 4.00 7.62 8.48
N GLY A 55 3.99 8.91 8.85
CA GLY A 55 5.19 9.75 8.89
C GLY A 55 5.29 10.75 7.73
N ASP A 56 6.42 11.44 7.68
CA ASP A 56 6.61 12.63 6.81
C ASP A 56 7.10 12.27 5.40
N ALA A 57 7.57 11.04 5.18
CA ALA A 57 8.13 10.62 3.90
C ALA A 57 7.01 10.09 2.99
N ALA A 58 6.56 10.94 2.06
CA ALA A 58 5.57 10.57 1.06
C ALA A 58 6.12 9.52 0.06
N PRO A 59 5.23 8.75 -0.60
CA PRO A 59 5.63 7.83 -1.68
C PRO A 59 6.42 8.53 -2.78
N ARG A 60 7.57 7.95 -3.14
CA ARG A 60 8.43 8.43 -4.25
C ARG A 60 8.55 7.43 -5.38
N ARG A 61 8.29 6.15 -5.10
CA ARG A 61 8.40 5.07 -6.06
C ARG A 61 7.29 4.04 -5.88
N ILE A 62 6.76 3.58 -7.00
CA ILE A 62 5.89 2.40 -7.09
C ILE A 62 6.49 1.47 -8.12
N ASP A 63 6.81 0.25 -7.71
CA ASP A 63 7.25 -0.80 -8.61
C ASP A 63 6.14 -1.80 -8.82
N LEU A 64 5.92 -2.17 -10.08
CA LEU A 64 4.96 -3.18 -10.50
C LEU A 64 5.73 -4.31 -11.18
N VAL A 65 5.65 -5.51 -10.60
CA VAL A 65 6.33 -6.72 -11.09
C VAL A 65 5.30 -7.81 -11.36
N GLY A 66 5.29 -8.33 -12.59
CA GLY A 66 4.38 -9.41 -12.99
C GLY A 66 4.33 -9.56 -14.51
N GLY A 67 3.94 -10.73 -15.01
CA GLY A 67 3.85 -10.97 -16.45
C GLY A 67 5.20 -10.98 -17.17
N GLY A 68 6.29 -11.24 -16.45
CA GLY A 68 7.65 -11.09 -16.99
C GLY A 68 8.05 -9.63 -17.28
N GLN A 69 7.30 -8.67 -16.74
CA GLN A 69 7.59 -7.26 -16.83
C GLN A 69 7.91 -6.70 -15.44
N ARG A 70 8.78 -5.70 -15.42
CA ARG A 70 9.02 -4.85 -14.26
C ARG A 70 8.90 -3.40 -14.72
N ILE A 71 7.99 -2.70 -14.08
CA ILE A 71 7.65 -1.31 -14.37
C ILE A 71 7.92 -0.48 -13.12
N HIS A 72 8.41 0.73 -13.33
CA HIS A 72 8.75 1.69 -12.30
C HIS A 72 7.97 2.97 -12.52
N LEU A 73 7.22 3.41 -11.51
CA LEU A 73 6.61 4.72 -11.45
C LEU A 73 7.43 5.56 -10.46
N THR A 74 8.02 6.65 -10.93
CA THR A 74 8.75 7.62 -10.09
C THR A 74 7.94 8.89 -9.97
N ALA A 75 7.71 9.35 -8.75
CA ALA A 75 6.99 10.59 -8.49
C ALA A 75 7.72 11.78 -9.14
N THR A 76 6.97 12.64 -9.84
CA THR A 76 7.50 13.87 -10.46
C THR A 76 7.31 15.10 -9.57
N ARG A 77 6.52 14.94 -8.49
CA ARG A 77 6.24 15.95 -7.48
C ARG A 77 6.18 15.32 -6.10
N GLU A 78 6.10 16.19 -5.09
CA GLU A 78 5.76 15.77 -3.73
C GLU A 78 4.25 15.62 -3.57
N PHE A 79 3.83 14.67 -2.73
CA PHE A 79 2.44 14.45 -2.37
C PHE A 79 2.22 14.94 -0.94
N ASP A 80 1.20 15.78 -0.76
CA ASP A 80 0.77 16.24 0.55
C ASP A 80 -0.23 15.27 1.19
N GLY A 81 -0.25 15.22 2.52
CA GLY A 81 -1.16 14.38 3.31
C GLY A 81 -0.57 13.02 3.67
N HIS A 82 -1.45 12.05 3.96
CA HIS A 82 -1.08 10.69 4.39
C HIS A 82 -1.82 9.60 3.58
N ARG A 83 -2.42 9.99 2.44
CA ARG A 83 -3.18 9.09 1.58
C ARG A 83 -3.16 9.58 0.14
N MET A 84 -2.99 8.66 -0.80
CA MET A 84 -3.10 8.93 -2.23
C MET A 84 -3.76 7.76 -2.97
N GLU A 85 -4.25 8.07 -4.17
CA GLU A 85 -4.76 7.10 -5.12
C GLU A 85 -4.00 7.21 -6.43
N VAL A 86 -3.61 6.06 -6.98
CA VAL A 86 -2.88 5.98 -8.24
C VAL A 86 -3.62 5.01 -9.15
N ASP A 87 -4.20 5.53 -10.23
CA ASP A 87 -4.72 4.69 -11.30
C ASP A 87 -3.53 4.13 -12.09
N LEU A 88 -3.22 2.84 -11.92
CA LEU A 88 -2.10 2.21 -12.63
C LEU A 88 -2.32 2.17 -14.14
N ALA A 89 -3.57 2.15 -14.62
CA ALA A 89 -3.84 2.18 -16.05
C ALA A 89 -3.61 3.58 -16.65
N ALA A 90 -3.76 4.64 -15.84
CA ALA A 90 -3.52 6.02 -16.22
C ALA A 90 -2.95 6.88 -15.06
N PRO A 91 -1.66 6.72 -14.69
CA PRO A 91 -1.09 7.40 -13.52
C PRO A 91 -1.04 8.93 -13.61
N GLY A 92 -1.12 9.49 -14.83
CA GLY A 92 -1.05 10.93 -15.08
C GLY A 92 0.36 11.50 -14.97
N ASP A 93 0.46 12.83 -14.94
CA ASP A 93 1.74 13.57 -14.99
C ASP A 93 2.51 13.57 -13.66
N ASP A 94 1.85 13.13 -12.58
CA ASP A 94 2.45 13.00 -11.25
C ASP A 94 3.47 11.85 -11.17
N TRP A 95 3.51 11.00 -12.21
CA TRP A 95 4.35 9.82 -12.29
C TRP A 95 5.06 9.74 -13.63
N ARG A 96 6.38 9.60 -13.58
CA ARG A 96 7.17 9.15 -14.73
C ARG A 96 7.22 7.63 -14.70
N ILE A 97 6.83 6.99 -15.80
CA ILE A 97 6.77 5.54 -15.90
C ILE A 97 7.90 5.03 -16.80
N THR A 98 8.68 4.08 -16.31
CA THR A 98 9.73 3.41 -17.08
C THR A 98 9.67 1.90 -16.95
N ASP A 99 10.23 1.17 -17.91
CA ASP A 99 10.49 -0.26 -17.77
C ASP A 99 11.81 -0.52 -17.00
N ASP A 100 12.22 -1.79 -16.94
CA ASP A 100 13.43 -2.26 -16.28
C ASP A 100 14.73 -1.80 -16.95
N HIS A 101 14.67 -1.36 -18.21
CA HIS A 101 15.79 -0.77 -18.94
C HIS A 101 15.84 0.75 -18.78
N GLY A 102 14.81 1.35 -18.17
CA GLY A 102 14.67 2.80 -18.01
C GLY A 102 14.01 3.49 -19.19
N ASP A 103 13.48 2.74 -20.16
CA ASP A 103 12.76 3.31 -21.29
C ASP A 103 11.36 3.77 -20.87
N GLN A 104 10.92 4.90 -21.40
CA GLN A 104 9.64 5.50 -21.01
C GLN A 104 8.44 4.70 -21.52
N VAL A 105 7.51 4.40 -20.61
CA VAL A 105 6.24 3.72 -20.90
C VAL A 105 5.09 4.71 -20.71
N TYR A 106 4.06 4.64 -21.56
CA TYR A 106 2.94 5.59 -21.53
C TYR A 106 1.63 4.99 -21.05
N ARG A 107 1.53 3.66 -21.02
CA ARG A 107 0.32 2.95 -20.59
C ARG A 107 0.66 1.59 -20.06
N LEU A 108 0.04 1.22 -18.95
CA LEU A 108 0.16 -0.10 -18.36
C LEU A 108 -1.10 -0.90 -18.69
N VAL A 109 -0.91 -2.14 -19.14
CA VAL A 109 -2.00 -3.08 -19.43
C VAL A 109 -1.58 -4.44 -18.85
N PRO A 110 -2.44 -5.10 -18.05
CA PRO A 110 -2.16 -6.44 -17.58
C PRO A 110 -2.12 -7.41 -18.75
N LEU A 111 -1.22 -8.39 -18.67
CA LEU A 111 -1.06 -9.41 -19.70
C LEU A 111 -2.20 -10.43 -19.70
N SER A 112 -2.78 -10.71 -18.53
CA SER A 112 -3.95 -11.57 -18.41
C SER A 112 -4.71 -11.33 -17.10
N GLU A 113 -5.93 -11.86 -17.03
CA GLU A 113 -6.76 -11.87 -15.80
C GLU A 113 -6.17 -12.74 -14.67
N ARG A 114 -5.25 -13.66 -14.99
CA ARG A 114 -4.71 -14.64 -14.04
C ARG A 114 -3.28 -14.34 -13.62
N GLU A 115 -2.67 -13.35 -14.25
CA GLU A 115 -1.30 -12.97 -13.93
C GLU A 115 -1.26 -12.34 -12.54
N GLU A 116 -0.30 -12.80 -11.74
CA GLU A 116 -0.04 -12.24 -10.42
C GLU A 116 0.90 -11.05 -10.54
N TYR A 117 0.51 -9.95 -9.91
CA TYR A 117 1.27 -8.73 -9.85
C TYR A 117 1.64 -8.42 -8.41
N VAL A 118 2.90 -8.14 -8.18
CA VAL A 118 3.42 -7.59 -6.92
C VAL A 118 3.65 -6.11 -7.13
N VAL A 119 3.09 -5.30 -6.24
CA VAL A 119 3.34 -3.86 -6.17
C VAL A 119 4.10 -3.56 -4.90
N GLY A 120 5.22 -2.87 -5.02
CA GLY A 120 5.99 -2.31 -3.92
C GLY A 120 5.95 -0.80 -3.93
N VAL A 121 5.78 -0.18 -2.77
CA VAL A 121 5.75 1.28 -2.59
C VAL A 121 6.85 1.67 -1.62
N GLY A 122 7.68 2.63 -2.04
CA GLY A 122 8.81 3.12 -1.27
C GLY A 122 8.84 4.64 -1.17
N SER A 123 9.39 5.14 -0.06
CA SER A 123 9.64 6.56 0.16
C SER A 123 10.94 7.04 -0.47
N GLY A 124 11.84 6.12 -0.85
CA GLY A 124 13.09 6.40 -1.53
C GLY A 124 12.95 6.45 -3.05
N GLU A 125 13.72 7.32 -3.70
CA GLU A 125 13.99 7.19 -5.12
C GLU A 125 15.08 6.13 -5.33
N ALA A 126 14.91 5.31 -6.35
CA ALA A 126 15.98 4.47 -6.87
C ALA A 126 15.79 4.30 -8.39
N GLY A 127 16.88 4.01 -9.09
CA GLY A 127 16.89 3.88 -10.53
C GLY A 127 16.20 2.61 -11.03
N PRO A 128 15.87 2.54 -12.33
CA PRO A 128 15.48 1.29 -12.99
C PRO A 128 16.53 0.20 -12.73
N GLY A 129 16.08 -0.99 -12.31
CA GLY A 129 16.97 -2.13 -12.04
C GLY A 129 17.77 -2.10 -10.72
N GLU A 130 17.66 -1.05 -9.91
CA GLU A 130 18.31 -0.97 -8.59
C GLU A 130 17.49 -1.70 -7.50
N GLU A 131 18.18 -2.22 -6.47
CA GLU A 131 17.50 -2.73 -5.27
C GLU A 131 16.68 -1.61 -4.64
N THR A 132 15.43 -1.92 -4.31
CA THR A 132 14.46 -0.93 -3.84
C THR A 132 13.93 -1.35 -2.48
N GLU A 133 13.93 -0.42 -1.54
CA GLU A 133 13.26 -0.60 -0.25
C GLU A 133 11.77 -0.26 -0.43
N TYR A 134 10.89 -1.20 -0.11
CA TYR A 134 9.44 -1.01 -0.10
C TYR A 134 8.96 -0.78 1.33
N ASP A 135 9.48 0.29 1.94
CA ASP A 135 9.29 0.63 3.34
C ASP A 135 7.87 1.11 3.67
N ILE A 136 7.15 1.68 2.70
CA ILE A 136 5.74 2.07 2.85
C ILE A 136 4.84 0.83 2.80
N GLY A 137 5.09 -0.09 1.88
CA GLY A 137 4.39 -1.37 1.88
C GLY A 137 4.34 -2.06 0.52
N THR A 138 3.67 -3.22 0.51
CA THR A 138 3.50 -4.04 -0.70
C THR A 138 2.09 -4.59 -0.79
N VAL A 139 1.61 -4.85 -2.00
CA VAL A 139 0.35 -5.56 -2.26
C VAL A 139 0.53 -6.54 -3.41
N VAL A 140 -0.16 -7.67 -3.35
CA VAL A 140 -0.19 -8.67 -4.42
C VAL A 140 -1.62 -8.87 -4.89
N PHE A 141 -1.84 -8.89 -6.19
CA PHE A 141 -3.17 -9.08 -6.77
C PHE A 141 -3.13 -9.79 -8.12
N THR A 142 -4.26 -10.36 -8.52
CA THR A 142 -4.55 -10.70 -9.92
C THR A 142 -5.72 -9.84 -10.39
N THR A 143 -5.71 -9.39 -11.64
CA THR A 143 -6.80 -8.53 -12.15
C THR A 143 -8.13 -9.27 -12.24
N GLY A 144 -8.11 -10.60 -12.35
CA GLY A 144 -9.29 -11.46 -12.28
C GLY A 144 -9.87 -11.57 -10.87
N ALA A 145 -9.04 -11.63 -9.82
CA ALA A 145 -9.53 -11.63 -8.43
C ALA A 145 -10.21 -10.31 -8.07
N LEU A 146 -9.67 -9.18 -8.56
CA LEU A 146 -10.21 -7.85 -8.29
C LEU A 146 -11.51 -7.55 -9.07
N ALA A 147 -11.77 -8.23 -10.19
CA ALA A 147 -12.91 -7.94 -11.05
C ALA A 147 -14.28 -8.35 -10.45
N GLY A 148 -14.30 -9.07 -9.32
CA GLY A 148 -15.50 -9.64 -8.72
C GLY A 148 -16.23 -8.72 -7.74
N ASP A 149 -15.51 -7.95 -6.92
CA ASP A 149 -16.06 -7.30 -5.72
C ASP A 149 -15.59 -5.83 -5.56
N GLU A 150 -16.44 -5.00 -4.92
CA GLU A 150 -16.10 -3.62 -4.54
C GLU A 150 -15.34 -3.61 -3.21
N GLY A 151 -14.03 -3.38 -3.24
CA GLY A 151 -13.22 -3.24 -2.03
C GLY A 151 -11.73 -3.16 -2.31
N VAL A 152 -10.95 -3.19 -1.24
CA VAL A 152 -9.50 -3.12 -1.22
C VAL A 152 -8.96 -4.50 -0.87
N TYR A 153 -8.09 -5.02 -1.74
CA TYR A 153 -7.34 -6.24 -1.45
C TYR A 153 -5.96 -5.85 -0.95
N THR A 154 -5.60 -6.37 0.22
CA THR A 154 -4.32 -6.10 0.88
C THR A 154 -3.67 -7.42 1.27
N ARG A 155 -2.34 -7.48 1.34
CA ARG A 155 -1.65 -8.69 1.79
C ARG A 155 -0.81 -8.36 3.01
N ALA A 156 -1.16 -8.94 4.15
CA ALA A 156 -0.30 -8.86 5.32
C ALA A 156 1.05 -9.54 5.05
N GLN A 157 2.13 -8.99 5.62
CA GLN A 157 3.47 -9.58 5.48
C GLN A 157 3.47 -11.03 5.99
N GLY A 158 3.79 -11.98 5.11
CA GLY A 158 3.83 -13.41 5.44
C GLY A 158 2.52 -14.19 5.23
N ALA A 159 1.41 -13.53 4.87
CA ALA A 159 0.19 -14.21 4.43
C ALA A 159 0.38 -14.80 3.02
N SER A 160 -0.30 -15.90 2.70
CA SER A 160 -0.26 -16.49 1.34
C SER A 160 -1.26 -15.84 0.38
N GLU A 161 -2.33 -15.26 0.89
CA GLU A 161 -3.44 -14.70 0.12
C GLU A 161 -3.71 -13.25 0.52
N ALA A 162 -4.31 -12.49 -0.39
CA ALA A 162 -4.78 -11.14 -0.11
C ALA A 162 -6.13 -11.18 0.61
N GLU A 163 -6.32 -10.31 1.59
CA GLU A 163 -7.56 -10.12 2.33
C GLU A 163 -8.35 -8.95 1.73
N PHE A 164 -9.65 -9.17 1.55
CA PHE A 164 -10.60 -8.16 1.11
C PHE A 164 -11.07 -7.33 2.31
N ALA A 165 -11.09 -6.00 2.15
CA ALA A 165 -11.68 -5.05 3.07
C ALA A 165 -12.49 -3.99 2.30
N PRO A 166 -13.62 -3.49 2.83
CA PRO A 166 -14.26 -2.30 2.28
C PRO A 166 -13.30 -1.11 2.21
N ARG A 167 -13.51 -0.20 1.26
CA ARG A 167 -12.60 0.93 1.06
C ARG A 167 -12.60 1.91 2.23
N GLU A 168 -13.76 2.08 2.85
CA GLU A 168 -13.99 2.84 4.08
C GLU A 168 -13.24 2.26 5.28
N ASP A 169 -12.97 0.96 5.27
CA ASP A 169 -12.25 0.25 6.33
C ASP A 169 -10.74 0.20 6.06
N PHE A 170 -10.28 0.74 4.92
CA PHE A 170 -8.89 0.72 4.51
C PHE A 170 -8.18 2.07 4.68
N PRO A 171 -6.99 2.01 5.28
CA PRO A 171 -6.86 2.12 6.73
C PRO A 171 -7.42 3.48 7.17
N PRO A 172 -8.32 3.51 8.18
CA PRO A 172 -8.88 4.77 8.65
C PRO A 172 -7.93 5.58 9.54
N GLU A 173 -6.81 4.99 10.00
CA GLU A 173 -6.00 5.52 11.11
C GLU A 173 -4.49 5.66 10.83
N CYS A 174 -4.06 5.71 9.57
CA CYS A 174 -2.69 6.12 9.23
C CYS A 174 -2.48 7.64 9.42
#